data_AF-A0A8C0D011-F1
#
_entry.id   AF-A0A8C0D011-F1
#
_cell.length_a   1.000
_cell.length_b   1.000
_cell.length_c   1.000
_cell.angle_alpha   90.00
_cell.angle_beta   90.00
_cell.angle_gamma   90.00
#
_symmetry.space_group_name_H-M   'P 1'
#
loop_
_entity.id
_entity.type
_entity.pdbx_description
1 polymer ?
#
loop_
_entity_poly.entity_id
_entity_poly.type
_entity_poly.pdbx_seq_one_letter_code
_entity_poly.pdbx_strand_id
1 'polypeptide(L)'
;MRLEPVLRNKRRGYGKKSGRSKKWREMLKLPPVGQCSELRHSIEKEYSSLCDKQPIGRLLFRQFCNTKHDLKRCIEFLDAVVSNLSHAHLCTKTQLFSFCNATNVHNCIKTFSRIVHDYLSGESFEEYQESSYFSRFLQWKWLERQPVTKNTFRHYRVLGKGGFGEVCACQVRATGKMYACKKLEKKRIKRRKGEAMALNEKRILEKVHSRFVVSLCYTYETKDSLCLVLTIMNGGDLKFHIYNLGNPGFDEQRAIFYAAELCCGLEDLQRERIVYRDLKPENILLDDHGHIRISDLGLAVEIPEGETIQGRVGTLGYMAPEVLNRERYTFSPDWWGLGCLIYEMIQGHSPFRKFKEKVNREEAERRVKEERERYSEKFSEDAKSICSLLLTKDPKQRLGCRGEGVAEVKGHPVFRDINFKRLEAHMLDPPFRPDPQAVYCRDVLDIEQFSRVKGIHLDSTDYTFYGQFVTGCVSIPWQNEMIESECFKDINERGNVALDPEEKTYQPAPKQKRGFFHRLFTRGVRVKHVVIITITL
;
A
#
# COMPACT_ATOMS: atom_id res chain seq x y z
N MET A 1 13.35 9.28 -21.76
CA MET A 1 13.59 9.58 -20.32
C MET A 1 14.71 8.67 -19.83
N ARG A 2 15.77 9.19 -19.19
CA ARG A 2 17.01 8.44 -18.87
C ARG A 2 16.78 7.43 -17.73
N LEU A 3 17.40 6.25 -17.80
CA LEU A 3 17.41 5.21 -16.75
C LEU A 3 18.16 5.67 -15.48
N GLU A 4 19.14 6.56 -15.64
CA GLU A 4 20.08 6.93 -14.58
C GLU A 4 19.44 7.44 -13.28
N PRO A 5 18.38 8.27 -13.26
CA PRO A 5 17.81 8.75 -12.00
C PRO A 5 17.16 7.64 -11.17
N VAL A 6 16.57 6.63 -11.83
CA VAL A 6 15.94 5.50 -11.13
C VAL A 6 17.02 4.62 -10.51
N LEU A 7 18.07 4.30 -11.27
CA LEU A 7 19.21 3.53 -10.77
C LEU A 7 20.00 4.31 -9.70
N ARG A 8 20.18 5.64 -9.84
CA ARG A 8 20.81 6.48 -8.81
C ARG A 8 19.98 6.52 -7.51
N ASN A 9 18.65 6.56 -7.62
CA ASN A 9 17.79 6.49 -6.44
C ASN A 9 17.79 5.09 -5.80
N LYS A 10 17.84 4.00 -6.59
CA LYS A 10 18.07 2.64 -6.08
C LYS A 10 19.42 2.51 -5.36
N ARG A 11 20.51 2.99 -5.99
CA ARG A 11 21.90 2.91 -5.48
C ARG A 11 22.13 3.63 -4.15
N ARG A 12 21.42 4.74 -3.90
CA ARG A 12 21.56 5.48 -2.64
C ARG A 12 20.89 4.76 -1.46
N GLY A 13 20.18 3.66 -1.70
CA GLY A 13 19.12 3.18 -0.83
C GLY A 13 18.04 4.25 -0.68
N TYR A 14 16.91 3.89 -0.11
CA TYR A 14 15.93 4.86 0.38
C TYR A 14 16.46 5.55 1.67
N GLY A 15 17.70 6.08 1.62
CA GLY A 15 18.40 6.70 2.73
C GLY A 15 17.79 8.05 3.14
N LYS A 16 17.78 8.27 4.46
CA LYS A 16 16.92 9.13 5.29
C LYS A 16 16.65 10.60 4.90
N LYS A 17 17.32 11.19 3.91
CA LYS A 17 17.07 12.58 3.44
C LYS A 17 17.23 12.77 1.92
N SER A 18 17.40 11.68 1.17
CA SER A 18 17.71 11.69 -0.26
C SER A 18 16.46 11.99 -1.11
N GLY A 19 16.55 12.92 -2.06
CA GLY A 19 15.53 13.14 -3.10
C GLY A 19 14.50 14.25 -2.84
N ARG A 20 14.39 14.75 -1.59
CA ARG A 20 13.47 15.84 -1.23
C ARG A 20 13.76 17.11 -2.05
N SER A 21 12.71 17.86 -2.38
CA SER A 21 12.81 19.21 -2.94
C SER A 21 13.56 20.13 -1.98
N LYS A 22 14.37 21.07 -2.47
CA LYS A 22 14.99 22.09 -1.61
C LYS A 22 13.96 22.91 -0.80
N LYS A 23 12.73 23.01 -1.32
CA LYS A 23 11.59 23.70 -0.70
C LYS A 23 10.64 22.77 0.07
N TRP A 24 11.04 21.55 0.42
CA TRP A 24 10.14 20.56 1.02
C TRP A 24 9.50 21.03 2.33
N ARG A 25 10.21 21.83 3.13
CA ARG A 25 9.69 22.40 4.39
C ARG A 25 8.58 23.41 4.16
N GLU A 26 8.66 24.18 3.07
CA GLU A 26 7.58 25.09 2.66
C GLU A 26 6.36 24.29 2.19
N MET A 27 6.60 23.19 1.46
CA MET A 27 5.56 22.30 0.95
C MET A 27 4.79 21.56 2.06
N LEU A 28 5.44 21.23 3.17
CA LEU A 28 4.86 20.51 4.31
C LEU A 28 4.74 21.40 5.56
N LYS A 29 4.54 22.70 5.38
CA LYS A 29 4.39 23.63 6.50
C LYS A 29 3.05 23.37 7.20
N LEU A 30 3.09 23.02 8.49
CA LEU A 30 1.87 22.85 9.29
C LEU A 30 1.07 24.16 9.35
N PRO A 31 -0.27 24.10 9.22
CA PRO A 31 -1.12 25.27 9.33
C PRO A 31 -1.21 25.76 10.80
N PRO A 32 -1.58 27.03 11.04
CA PRO A 32 -1.99 27.48 12.38
C PRO A 32 -3.16 26.65 12.93
N VAL A 33 -3.24 26.46 14.25
CA VAL A 33 -4.27 25.63 14.90
C VAL A 33 -5.68 26.12 14.56
N GLY A 34 -5.89 27.44 14.49
CA GLY A 34 -7.18 28.03 14.11
C GLY A 34 -7.71 27.60 12.73
N GLN A 35 -6.83 27.25 11.78
CA GLN A 35 -7.22 26.73 10.46
C GLN A 35 -7.69 25.26 10.50
N CYS A 36 -7.48 24.57 11.63
CA CYS A 36 -7.91 23.19 11.84
C CYS A 36 -9.25 23.10 12.59
N SER A 37 -9.89 24.23 12.90
CA SER A 37 -11.15 24.27 13.67
C SER A 37 -12.28 23.48 13.00
N GLU A 38 -12.51 23.64 11.70
CA GLU A 38 -13.53 22.88 10.96
C GLU A 38 -13.21 21.37 10.95
N LEU A 39 -11.93 21.03 10.82
CA LEU A 39 -11.48 19.64 10.85
C LEU A 39 -11.74 18.98 12.20
N ARG A 40 -11.59 19.72 13.30
CA ARG A 40 -11.88 19.24 14.66
C ARG A 40 -13.33 18.76 14.82
N HIS A 41 -14.27 19.43 14.15
CA HIS A 41 -15.69 19.10 14.21
C HIS A 41 -16.10 18.00 13.22
N SER A 42 -15.42 17.89 12.08
CA SER A 42 -15.78 16.96 11.01
C SER A 42 -15.01 15.63 11.01
N ILE A 43 -13.94 15.52 11.80
CA ILE A 43 -13.18 14.27 11.90
C ILE A 43 -13.95 13.21 12.70
N GLU A 44 -13.87 11.96 12.27
CA GLU A 44 -14.38 10.83 13.05
C GLU A 44 -13.70 10.79 14.41
N LYS A 45 -14.44 10.41 15.46
CA LYS A 45 -13.96 10.35 16.84
C LYS A 45 -13.86 8.92 17.35
N GLU A 46 -13.40 8.01 16.49
CA GLU A 46 -13.23 6.60 16.84
C GLU A 46 -11.79 6.33 17.29
N TYR A 47 -11.60 5.85 18.52
CA TYR A 47 -10.29 5.52 19.08
C TYR A 47 -9.49 4.57 18.17
N SER A 48 -10.11 3.48 17.69
CA SER A 48 -9.41 2.50 16.84
C SER A 48 -8.87 3.13 15.56
N SER A 49 -9.62 4.04 14.94
CA SER A 49 -9.13 4.74 13.75
C SER A 49 -8.00 5.70 14.10
N LEU A 50 -8.22 6.63 15.03
CA LEU A 50 -7.30 7.74 15.26
C LEU A 50 -6.03 7.34 16.01
N CYS A 51 -6.11 6.42 16.97
CA CYS A 51 -5.03 6.14 17.91
C CYS A 51 -4.35 4.78 17.68
N ASP A 52 -4.92 3.92 16.84
CA ASP A 52 -4.37 2.60 16.55
C ASP A 52 -4.03 2.42 15.05
N LYS A 53 -5.05 2.47 14.17
CA LYS A 53 -4.87 2.22 12.73
C LYS A 53 -4.04 3.29 12.03
N GLN A 54 -4.21 4.56 12.40
CA GLN A 54 -3.53 5.68 11.76
C GLN A 54 -2.13 5.92 12.34
N PRO A 55 -1.05 5.75 11.56
CA PRO A 55 0.32 5.75 12.07
C PRO A 55 0.74 7.02 12.83
N ILE A 56 0.43 8.21 12.30
CA ILE A 56 0.78 9.48 12.96
C ILE A 56 -0.08 9.68 14.21
N GLY A 57 -1.37 9.34 14.14
CA GLY A 57 -2.27 9.45 15.29
C GLY A 57 -1.86 8.52 16.43
N ARG A 58 -1.48 7.27 16.12
CA ARG A 58 -0.88 6.32 17.09
C ARG A 58 0.40 6.85 17.72
N LEU A 59 1.30 7.48 16.95
CA LEU A 59 2.52 8.07 17.49
C LEU A 59 2.23 9.26 18.42
N LEU A 60 1.32 10.16 18.04
CA LEU A 60 0.96 11.32 18.85
C LEU A 60 0.20 10.93 20.12
N PHE A 61 -0.70 9.94 20.03
CA PHE A 61 -1.38 9.37 21.19
C PHE A 61 -0.39 8.74 22.16
N ARG A 62 0.59 7.97 21.66
CA ARG A 62 1.67 7.40 22.50
C ARG A 62 2.54 8.48 23.14
N GLN A 63 2.85 9.56 22.42
CA GLN A 63 3.56 10.70 22.99
C GLN A 63 2.75 11.36 24.13
N PHE A 64 1.43 11.50 23.97
CA PHE A 64 0.54 11.94 25.05
C PHE A 64 0.56 10.97 26.24
N CYS A 65 0.36 9.66 26.02
CA CYS A 65 0.39 8.65 27.08
C CYS A 65 1.71 8.65 27.86
N ASN A 66 2.84 8.90 27.21
CA ASN A 66 4.15 8.96 27.87
C ASN A 66 4.29 10.12 28.86
N THR A 67 3.40 11.12 28.82
CA THR A 67 3.36 12.22 29.80
C THR A 67 2.69 11.83 31.12
N LYS A 68 1.93 10.72 31.14
CA LYS A 68 1.20 10.23 32.31
C LYS A 68 1.71 8.86 32.69
N HIS A 69 2.13 8.69 33.94
CA HIS A 69 2.77 7.46 34.39
C HIS A 69 1.91 6.20 34.19
N ASP A 70 0.60 6.27 34.45
CA ASP A 70 -0.28 5.11 34.34
C ASP A 70 -0.53 4.72 32.88
N LEU A 71 -0.73 5.71 31.98
CA LEU A 71 -0.90 5.45 30.55
C LEU A 71 0.40 4.93 29.92
N LYS A 72 1.55 5.41 30.38
CA LYS A 72 2.85 4.93 29.93
C LYS A 72 3.01 3.42 30.18
N ARG A 73 2.59 2.92 31.35
CA ARG A 73 2.62 1.48 31.67
C ARG A 73 1.72 0.67 30.73
N CYS A 74 0.56 1.18 30.35
CA CYS A 74 -0.31 0.54 29.36
C CYS A 74 0.38 0.42 27.99
N ILE A 75 1.07 1.48 27.54
CA ILE A 75 1.82 1.47 26.28
C ILE A 75 3.00 0.49 26.34
N GLU A 76 3.77 0.49 27.43
CA GLU A 76 4.88 -0.44 27.66
C GLU A 76 4.41 -1.90 27.64
N PHE A 77 3.24 -2.19 28.23
CA PHE A 77 2.61 -3.51 28.15
C PHE A 77 2.27 -3.91 26.71
N LEU A 78 1.62 -3.03 25.94
CA LEU A 78 1.27 -3.30 24.54
C LEU A 78 2.52 -3.54 23.67
N ASP A 79 3.62 -2.82 23.94
CA ASP A 79 4.88 -3.00 23.21
C ASP A 79 5.56 -4.33 23.57
N ALA A 80 5.50 -4.73 24.84
CA ALA A 80 5.96 -6.05 25.28
C ALA A 80 5.15 -7.18 24.63
N VAL A 81 3.83 -7.01 24.48
CA VAL A 81 2.97 -7.98 23.78
C VAL A 81 3.40 -8.16 22.33
N VAL A 82 3.61 -7.08 21.59
CA VAL A 82 4.05 -7.13 20.18
C VAL A 82 5.44 -7.76 20.05
N SER A 83 6.35 -7.43 20.96
CA SER A 83 7.72 -7.98 20.98
C SER A 83 7.76 -9.46 21.36
N ASN A 84 6.88 -9.92 22.24
CA ASN A 84 6.81 -11.34 22.61
C ASN A 84 6.14 -12.20 21.52
N LEU A 85 5.21 -11.63 20.74
CA LEU A 85 4.67 -12.30 19.56
C LEU A 85 5.73 -12.51 18.46
N SER A 86 6.75 -11.66 18.39
CA SER A 86 7.88 -11.86 17.47
C SER A 86 8.95 -12.83 18.01
N HIS A 87 8.96 -13.09 19.32
CA HIS A 87 9.91 -13.98 20.01
C HIS A 87 9.16 -15.10 20.74
N ALA A 88 8.46 -15.95 19.98
CA ALA A 88 7.60 -17.02 20.49
C ALA A 88 8.29 -18.06 21.43
N HIS A 89 9.59 -17.96 21.68
CA HIS A 89 10.35 -18.81 22.60
C HIS A 89 10.50 -18.25 24.04
N LEU A 90 10.14 -16.98 24.31
CA LEU A 90 10.43 -16.33 25.61
C LEU A 90 9.24 -16.25 26.59
N CYS A 91 8.09 -16.83 26.24
CA CYS A 91 6.87 -16.76 27.05
C CYS A 91 6.92 -17.49 28.40
N THR A 92 8.06 -18.06 28.78
CA THR A 92 8.23 -18.84 30.02
C THR A 92 8.89 -18.07 31.18
N LYS A 93 9.25 -16.78 31.03
CA LYS A 93 10.02 -16.05 32.06
C LYS A 93 9.32 -14.92 32.81
N THR A 94 8.09 -14.54 32.46
CA THR A 94 7.32 -13.54 33.23
C THR A 94 6.32 -14.23 34.14
N GLN A 95 6.33 -13.93 35.45
CA GLN A 95 5.45 -14.56 36.46
C GLN A 95 3.96 -14.60 36.07
N LEU A 96 3.49 -13.66 35.25
CA LEU A 96 2.11 -13.58 34.75
C LEU A 96 1.63 -14.78 33.91
N PHE A 97 2.53 -15.51 33.25
CA PHE A 97 2.16 -16.57 32.29
C PHE A 97 2.46 -17.99 32.78
N SER A 98 2.95 -18.12 34.01
CA SER A 98 3.30 -19.42 34.64
C SER A 98 2.12 -20.39 34.79
N PHE A 99 0.87 -19.92 34.64
CA PHE A 99 -0.36 -20.70 34.79
C PHE A 99 -1.07 -21.08 33.48
N CYS A 100 -0.54 -20.68 32.31
CA CYS A 100 -1.22 -20.88 31.03
C CYS A 100 -0.47 -21.90 30.13
N ASN A 101 -1.16 -22.96 29.68
CA ASN A 101 -0.66 -23.83 28.60
C ASN A 101 -0.40 -23.01 27.31
N ALA A 102 0.55 -23.44 26.47
CA ALA A 102 1.04 -22.67 25.31
C ALA A 102 -0.05 -22.16 24.34
N THR A 103 -1.11 -22.95 24.09
CA THR A 103 -2.27 -22.57 23.27
C THR A 103 -3.17 -21.52 23.94
N ASN A 104 -3.18 -21.50 25.27
CA ASN A 104 -3.96 -20.58 26.09
C ASN A 104 -3.28 -19.20 26.20
N VAL A 105 -1.94 -19.17 26.21
CA VAL A 105 -1.14 -17.93 26.32
C VAL A 105 -1.46 -16.93 25.19
N HIS A 106 -1.57 -17.37 23.94
CA HIS A 106 -1.88 -16.48 22.82
C HIS A 106 -3.26 -15.83 22.93
N ASN A 107 -4.26 -16.60 23.38
CA ASN A 107 -5.61 -16.10 23.63
C ASN A 107 -5.68 -15.17 24.84
N CYS A 108 -4.91 -15.48 25.90
CA CYS A 108 -4.74 -14.58 27.04
C CYS A 108 -4.11 -13.25 26.61
N ILE A 109 -3.01 -13.28 25.85
CA ILE A 109 -2.35 -12.08 25.35
C ILE A 109 -3.31 -11.21 24.51
N LYS A 110 -4.06 -11.81 23.59
CA LYS A 110 -5.09 -11.09 22.82
C LYS A 110 -6.15 -10.47 23.71
N THR A 111 -6.63 -11.22 24.71
CA THR A 111 -7.64 -10.74 25.66
C THR A 111 -7.14 -9.56 26.48
N PHE A 112 -5.92 -9.64 27.03
CA PHE A 112 -5.33 -8.53 27.78
C PHE A 112 -5.05 -7.32 26.90
N SER A 113 -4.57 -7.53 25.67
CA SER A 113 -4.39 -6.43 24.70
C SER A 113 -5.71 -5.69 24.45
N ARG A 114 -6.83 -6.43 24.29
CA ARG A 114 -8.16 -5.84 24.12
C ARG A 114 -8.57 -5.03 25.33
N ILE A 115 -8.41 -5.58 26.55
CA ILE A 115 -8.75 -4.86 27.80
C ILE A 115 -7.98 -3.54 27.91
N VAL A 116 -6.69 -3.53 27.55
CA VAL A 116 -5.89 -2.30 27.58
C VAL A 116 -6.37 -1.29 26.53
N HIS A 117 -6.73 -1.73 25.32
CA HIS A 117 -7.33 -0.84 24.33
C HIS A 117 -8.70 -0.29 24.78
N ASP A 118 -9.54 -1.12 25.40
CA ASP A 118 -10.84 -0.69 25.93
C ASP A 118 -10.65 0.39 27.00
N TYR A 119 -9.70 0.21 27.93
CA TYR A 119 -9.33 1.21 28.92
C TYR A 119 -8.83 2.52 28.27
N LEU A 120 -7.90 2.43 27.31
CA LEU A 120 -7.34 3.60 26.62
C LEU A 120 -8.37 4.34 25.75
N SER A 121 -9.46 3.68 25.35
CA SER A 121 -10.52 4.25 24.51
C SER A 121 -11.55 5.10 25.27
N GLY A 122 -11.53 5.06 26.61
CA GLY A 122 -12.40 5.86 27.47
C GLY A 122 -11.84 7.25 27.78
N GLU A 123 -11.81 7.60 29.06
CA GLU A 123 -11.37 8.93 29.55
C GLU A 123 -10.00 9.36 29.01
N SER A 124 -9.04 8.42 28.87
CA SER A 124 -7.72 8.72 28.31
C SER A 124 -7.77 9.23 26.87
N PHE A 125 -8.73 8.78 26.08
CA PHE A 125 -8.93 9.24 24.71
C PHE A 125 -9.60 10.62 24.67
N GLU A 126 -10.56 10.88 25.56
CA GLU A 126 -11.19 12.20 25.70
C GLU A 126 -10.17 13.27 26.11
N GLU A 127 -9.33 12.97 27.11
CA GLU A 127 -8.24 13.85 27.52
C GLU A 127 -7.24 14.10 26.38
N TYR A 128 -6.95 13.08 25.58
CA TYR A 128 -6.11 13.24 24.40
C TYR A 128 -6.74 14.21 23.38
N GLN A 129 -8.05 14.12 23.12
CA GLN A 129 -8.77 14.98 22.17
C GLN A 129 -8.74 16.47 22.56
N GLU A 130 -8.66 16.76 23.85
CA GLU A 130 -8.52 18.12 24.38
C GLU A 130 -7.05 18.59 24.46
N SER A 131 -6.09 17.67 24.30
CA SER A 131 -4.67 17.98 24.37
C SER A 131 -4.11 18.70 23.13
N SER A 132 -2.93 19.30 23.30
CA SER A 132 -2.15 19.85 22.20
C SER A 132 -1.64 18.79 21.21
N TYR A 133 -1.50 17.53 21.64
CA TYR A 133 -1.13 16.42 20.76
C TYR A 133 -2.22 16.13 19.73
N PHE A 134 -3.50 16.24 20.10
CA PHE A 134 -4.59 16.12 19.14
C PHE A 134 -4.67 17.34 18.22
N SER A 135 -4.44 18.55 18.75
CA SER A 135 -4.29 19.74 17.89
C SER A 135 -3.18 19.56 16.84
N ARG A 136 -2.05 18.95 17.23
CA ARG A 136 -0.98 18.58 16.31
C ARG A 136 -1.41 17.53 15.29
N PHE A 137 -2.16 16.51 15.71
CA PHE A 137 -2.73 15.52 14.80
C PHE A 137 -3.64 16.17 13.75
N LEU A 138 -4.47 17.14 14.15
CA LEU A 138 -5.32 17.89 13.22
C LEU A 138 -4.49 18.70 12.22
N GLN A 139 -3.37 19.30 12.61
CA GLN A 139 -2.46 19.97 11.67
C GLN A 139 -1.89 18.99 10.61
N TRP A 140 -1.54 17.76 11.03
CA TRP A 140 -1.10 16.71 10.11
C TRP A 140 -2.22 16.25 9.19
N LYS A 141 -3.44 16.11 9.72
CA LYS A 141 -4.63 15.77 8.93
C LYS A 141 -5.03 16.86 7.94
N TRP A 142 -4.83 18.12 8.30
CA TRP A 142 -5.02 19.23 7.37
C TRP A 142 -4.04 19.15 6.19
N LEU A 143 -2.76 18.82 6.45
CA LEU A 143 -1.76 18.58 5.40
C LEU A 143 -2.14 17.38 4.51
N GLU A 144 -2.59 16.29 5.12
CA GLU A 144 -3.05 15.08 4.41
C GLU A 144 -4.20 15.38 3.44
N ARG A 145 -5.13 16.27 3.83
CA ARG A 145 -6.30 16.67 3.02
C ARG A 145 -6.00 17.72 1.94
N GLN A 146 -4.75 18.17 1.79
CA GLN A 146 -4.43 19.13 0.74
C GLN A 146 -4.58 18.52 -0.67
N PRO A 147 -5.01 19.31 -1.68
CA PRO A 147 -5.22 18.80 -3.02
C PRO A 147 -3.96 18.16 -3.62
N VAL A 148 -4.12 16.95 -4.16
CA VAL A 148 -3.06 16.23 -4.88
C VAL A 148 -3.15 16.58 -6.36
N THR A 149 -2.02 16.99 -6.96
CA THR A 149 -1.97 17.33 -8.39
C THR A 149 -0.73 16.74 -9.03
N LYS A 150 -0.63 16.85 -10.37
CA LYS A 150 0.60 16.47 -11.09
C LYS A 150 1.87 17.12 -10.51
N ASN A 151 1.75 18.29 -9.87
CA ASN A 151 2.88 19.04 -9.32
C ASN A 151 3.40 18.47 -7.99
N THR A 152 2.65 17.56 -7.36
CA THR A 152 3.09 16.81 -6.17
C THR A 152 4.23 15.84 -6.50
N PHE A 153 4.30 15.38 -7.75
CA PHE A 153 5.21 14.32 -8.18
C PHE A 153 6.26 14.79 -9.20
N ARG A 154 7.38 14.07 -9.25
CA ARG A 154 8.28 14.01 -10.41
C ARG A 154 8.09 12.66 -11.08
N HIS A 155 7.87 12.63 -12.40
CA HIS A 155 7.72 11.38 -13.16
C HIS A 155 9.05 10.95 -13.79
N TYR A 156 9.23 9.65 -13.90
CA TYR A 156 10.40 8.98 -14.47
C TYR A 156 9.97 8.00 -15.56
N ARG A 157 10.83 7.01 -15.86
CA ARG A 157 10.60 6.02 -16.92
C ARG A 157 9.27 5.27 -16.74
N VAL A 158 8.75 4.81 -17.87
CA VAL A 158 7.71 3.78 -17.93
C VAL A 158 8.29 2.46 -17.41
N LEU A 159 7.49 1.77 -16.60
CA LEU A 159 7.78 0.46 -16.01
C LEU A 159 7.00 -0.64 -16.74
N GLY A 160 5.79 -0.33 -17.23
CA GLY A 160 4.95 -1.28 -17.92
C GLY A 160 3.71 -0.65 -18.52
N LYS A 161 2.87 -1.49 -19.13
CA LYS A 161 1.64 -1.10 -19.82
C LYS A 161 0.48 -1.91 -19.26
N GLY A 162 -0.58 -1.22 -18.85
CA GLY A 162 -1.83 -1.82 -18.37
C GLY A 162 -2.95 -1.69 -19.39
N GLY A 163 -4.14 -2.21 -19.06
CA GLY A 163 -5.29 -2.21 -19.98
C GLY A 163 -5.72 -0.82 -20.45
N PHE A 164 -5.67 0.18 -19.57
CA PHE A 164 -6.13 1.54 -19.85
C PHE A 164 -5.02 2.59 -20.03
N GLY A 165 -3.75 2.20 -19.98
CA GLY A 165 -2.65 3.15 -20.13
C GLY A 165 -1.33 2.58 -19.62
N GLU A 166 -0.45 3.44 -19.14
CA GLU A 166 0.91 3.08 -18.74
C GLU A 166 1.11 3.14 -17.23
N VAL A 167 2.13 2.41 -16.75
CA VAL A 167 2.65 2.52 -15.39
C VAL A 167 4.04 3.13 -15.49
N CYS A 168 4.31 4.21 -14.74
CA CYS A 168 5.62 4.84 -14.70
C CYS A 168 6.09 5.04 -13.26
N ALA A 169 7.39 5.08 -13.03
CA ALA A 169 7.93 5.45 -11.72
C ALA A 169 7.69 6.94 -11.47
N CYS A 170 7.34 7.30 -10.24
CA CYS A 170 7.23 8.68 -9.80
C CYS A 170 7.83 8.87 -8.40
N GLN A 171 8.13 10.11 -8.03
CA GLN A 171 8.65 10.49 -6.72
C GLN A 171 7.82 11.64 -6.14
N VAL A 172 7.39 11.53 -4.89
CA VAL A 172 6.78 12.64 -4.16
C VAL A 172 7.85 13.71 -3.91
N ARG A 173 7.62 14.93 -4.37
CA ARG A 173 8.63 16.00 -4.32
C ARG A 173 9.01 16.40 -2.91
N ALA A 174 8.06 16.38 -1.98
CA ALA A 174 8.28 16.82 -0.61
C ALA A 174 9.10 15.79 0.19
N THR A 175 8.73 14.51 0.11
CA THR A 175 9.30 13.44 0.93
C THR A 175 10.46 12.70 0.27
N GLY A 176 10.53 12.74 -1.07
CA GLY A 176 11.49 11.96 -1.85
C GLY A 176 11.09 10.49 -2.02
N LYS A 177 9.95 10.05 -1.48
CA LYS A 177 9.50 8.65 -1.59
C LYS A 177 9.12 8.29 -3.02
N MET A 178 9.52 7.11 -3.47
CA MET A 178 9.25 6.60 -4.81
C MET A 178 7.97 5.76 -4.82
N TYR A 179 7.25 5.83 -5.93
CA TYR A 179 6.01 5.10 -6.18
C TYR A 179 5.90 4.69 -7.65
N ALA A 180 4.94 3.81 -7.94
CA ALA A 180 4.46 3.54 -9.29
C ALA A 180 3.18 4.35 -9.55
N CYS A 181 3.10 5.07 -10.66
CA CYS A 181 1.93 5.82 -11.09
C CYS A 181 1.27 5.09 -12.27
N LYS A 182 0.17 4.38 -12.00
CA LYS A 182 -0.70 3.77 -13.03
C LYS A 182 -1.62 4.86 -13.59
N LYS A 183 -1.37 5.26 -14.84
CA LYS A 183 -2.14 6.28 -15.55
C LYS A 183 -3.19 5.60 -16.43
N LEU A 184 -4.46 5.91 -16.19
CA LEU A 184 -5.60 5.43 -16.95
C LEU A 184 -6.06 6.54 -17.90
N GLU A 185 -5.90 6.36 -19.21
CA GLU A 185 -6.29 7.35 -20.22
C GLU A 185 -7.82 7.54 -20.23
N LYS A 186 -8.29 8.75 -19.94
CA LYS A 186 -9.72 9.09 -19.83
C LYS A 186 -10.53 8.66 -21.06
N LYS A 187 -10.04 9.00 -22.26
CA LYS A 187 -10.69 8.63 -23.53
C LYS A 187 -10.71 7.12 -23.76
N ARG A 188 -9.73 6.38 -23.24
CA ARG A 188 -9.65 4.91 -23.39
C ARG A 188 -10.61 4.21 -22.43
N ILE A 189 -10.76 4.74 -21.21
CA ILE A 189 -11.76 4.29 -20.25
C ILE A 189 -13.15 4.42 -20.88
N LYS A 190 -13.51 5.63 -21.36
CA LYS A 190 -14.80 5.89 -22.01
C LYS A 190 -15.07 4.98 -23.21
N ARG A 191 -14.10 4.87 -24.13
CA ARG A 191 -14.23 3.99 -25.31
C ARG A 191 -14.53 2.54 -24.95
N ARG A 192 -13.98 2.05 -23.83
CA ARG A 192 -14.12 0.66 -23.39
C ARG A 192 -15.18 0.47 -22.30
N LYS A 193 -15.91 1.52 -21.91
CA LYS A 193 -16.87 1.50 -20.80
C LYS A 193 -16.23 0.95 -19.51
N GLY A 194 -15.01 1.42 -19.21
CA GLY A 194 -14.16 0.92 -18.13
C GLY A 194 -14.31 1.64 -16.79
N GLU A 195 -15.29 2.52 -16.64
CA GLU A 195 -15.47 3.42 -15.48
C GLU A 195 -15.65 2.62 -14.19
N ALA A 196 -16.57 1.65 -14.20
CA ALA A 196 -16.86 0.78 -13.07
C ALA A 196 -15.63 -0.05 -12.65
N MET A 197 -14.87 -0.56 -13.62
CA MET A 197 -13.64 -1.32 -13.36
C MET A 197 -12.55 -0.47 -12.71
N ALA A 198 -12.34 0.75 -13.21
CA ALA A 198 -11.35 1.67 -12.65
C ALA A 198 -11.72 2.12 -11.23
N LEU A 199 -13.01 2.42 -10.99
CA LEU A 199 -13.49 2.81 -9.67
C LEU A 199 -13.44 1.65 -8.68
N ASN A 200 -13.76 0.44 -9.13
CA ASN A 200 -13.68 -0.77 -8.33
C ASN A 200 -12.23 -1.08 -7.90
N GLU A 201 -11.26 -1.02 -8.84
CA GLU A 201 -9.85 -1.18 -8.50
C GLU A 201 -9.41 -0.19 -7.42
N LYS A 202 -9.78 1.09 -7.59
CA LYS A 202 -9.49 2.14 -6.61
C LYS A 202 -10.10 1.84 -5.24
N ARG A 203 -11.39 1.48 -5.17
CA ARG A 203 -12.09 1.22 -3.91
C ARG A 203 -11.49 0.04 -3.15
N ILE A 204 -11.21 -1.05 -3.86
CA ILE A 204 -10.59 -2.23 -3.25
C ILE A 204 -9.20 -1.89 -2.71
N LEU A 205 -8.38 -1.17 -3.48
CA LEU A 205 -7.05 -0.75 -3.05
C LEU A 205 -7.05 0.24 -1.87
N GLU A 206 -8.10 1.04 -1.69
CA GLU A 206 -8.26 1.89 -0.49
C GLU A 206 -8.62 1.07 0.75
N LYS A 207 -9.43 0.01 0.59
CA LYS A 207 -9.90 -0.85 1.68
C LYS A 207 -8.82 -1.82 2.18
N VAL A 208 -8.05 -2.40 1.26
CA VAL A 208 -7.11 -3.49 1.58
C VAL A 208 -5.85 -2.95 2.26
N HIS A 209 -5.53 -3.51 3.42
CA HIS A 209 -4.30 -3.23 4.17
C HIS A 209 -3.49 -4.51 4.38
N SER A 210 -2.69 -4.87 3.37
CA SER A 210 -1.88 -6.07 3.38
C SER A 210 -0.43 -5.77 3.01
N ARG A 211 0.51 -6.52 3.59
CA ARG A 211 1.92 -6.53 3.16
C ARG A 211 2.12 -7.25 1.83
N PHE A 212 1.18 -8.11 1.45
CA PHE A 212 1.24 -8.97 0.28
C PHE A 212 0.37 -8.45 -0.88
N VAL A 213 -0.21 -7.26 -0.75
CA VAL A 213 -0.94 -6.54 -1.81
C VAL A 213 -0.32 -5.15 -1.97
N VAL A 214 -0.24 -4.63 -3.19
CA VAL A 214 0.20 -3.25 -3.44
C VAL A 214 -0.75 -2.25 -2.77
N SER A 215 -0.20 -1.20 -2.15
CA SER A 215 -1.01 -0.20 -1.44
C SER A 215 -1.22 1.03 -2.31
N LEU A 216 -2.45 1.55 -2.34
CA LEU A 216 -2.75 2.84 -2.95
C LEU A 216 -2.44 3.97 -1.97
N CYS A 217 -1.63 4.93 -2.42
CA CYS A 217 -1.19 6.07 -1.61
C CYS A 217 -1.87 7.37 -2.04
N TYR A 218 -2.10 7.55 -3.34
CA TYR A 218 -2.75 8.75 -3.88
C TYR A 218 -3.62 8.45 -5.10
N THR A 219 -4.69 9.20 -5.23
CA THR A 219 -5.49 9.34 -6.45
C THR A 219 -5.46 10.80 -6.89
N TYR A 220 -5.28 11.03 -8.19
CA TYR A 220 -5.40 12.37 -8.75
C TYR A 220 -5.73 12.30 -10.24
N GLU A 221 -6.12 13.43 -10.82
CA GLU A 221 -6.33 13.54 -12.26
C GLU A 221 -5.35 14.50 -12.93
N THR A 222 -5.22 14.30 -14.23
CA THR A 222 -4.59 15.24 -15.16
C THR A 222 -5.60 15.57 -16.26
N LYS A 223 -5.17 16.38 -17.23
CA LYS A 223 -5.97 16.67 -18.42
C LYS A 223 -6.45 15.40 -19.13
N ASP A 224 -5.57 14.40 -19.26
CA ASP A 224 -5.79 13.24 -20.13
C ASP A 224 -5.91 11.90 -19.39
N SER A 225 -5.62 11.85 -18.09
CA SER A 225 -5.55 10.60 -17.33
C SER A 225 -6.03 10.72 -15.89
N LEU A 226 -6.62 9.64 -15.38
CA LEU A 226 -6.77 9.36 -13.95
C LEU A 226 -5.54 8.59 -13.46
N CYS A 227 -5.07 8.87 -12.26
CA CYS A 227 -3.80 8.34 -11.75
C CYS A 227 -4.01 7.62 -10.41
N LEU A 228 -3.53 6.38 -10.32
CA LEU A 228 -3.34 5.64 -9.08
C LEU A 228 -1.85 5.63 -8.74
N VAL A 229 -1.48 6.15 -7.58
CA VAL A 229 -0.11 6.12 -7.08
C VAL A 229 0.01 4.98 -6.08
N LEU A 230 0.74 3.94 -6.47
CA LEU A 230 0.83 2.65 -5.80
C LEU A 230 2.25 2.42 -5.26
N THR A 231 2.38 1.54 -4.27
CA THR A 231 3.67 0.98 -3.85
C THR A 231 4.52 0.59 -5.06
N ILE A 232 5.77 1.07 -5.13
CA ILE A 232 6.67 0.70 -6.22
C ILE A 232 7.27 -0.69 -5.96
N MET A 233 7.19 -1.55 -6.97
CA MET A 233 7.73 -2.91 -6.95
C MET A 233 8.86 -2.99 -7.97
N ASN A 234 10.07 -2.73 -7.50
CA ASN A 234 11.26 -2.51 -8.31
C ASN A 234 11.94 -3.79 -8.82
N GLY A 235 11.59 -4.93 -8.23
CA GLY A 235 12.09 -6.25 -8.58
C GLY A 235 11.43 -6.84 -9.81
N GLY A 236 10.44 -6.18 -10.43
CA GLY A 236 9.77 -6.67 -11.64
C GLY A 236 8.68 -7.70 -11.35
N ASP A 237 8.04 -8.20 -12.41
CA ASP A 237 6.97 -9.20 -12.33
C ASP A 237 7.50 -10.64 -12.38
N LEU A 238 6.76 -11.60 -11.78
CA LEU A 238 7.17 -13.00 -11.76
C LEU A 238 7.32 -13.59 -13.17
N LYS A 239 6.56 -13.11 -14.17
CA LYS A 239 6.73 -13.59 -15.55
C LYS A 239 8.16 -13.33 -16.05
N PHE A 240 8.69 -12.14 -15.84
CA PHE A 240 10.06 -11.82 -16.20
C PHE A 240 11.05 -12.75 -15.48
N HIS A 241 10.84 -12.99 -14.18
CA HIS A 241 11.69 -13.92 -13.43
C HIS A 241 11.62 -15.35 -13.96
N ILE A 242 10.43 -15.86 -14.26
CA ILE A 242 10.23 -17.25 -14.72
C ILE A 242 10.84 -17.46 -16.10
N TYR A 243 10.70 -16.50 -17.02
CA TYR A 243 10.98 -16.73 -18.45
C TYR A 243 12.22 -16.03 -19.00
N ASN A 244 12.71 -14.98 -18.34
CA ASN A 244 13.80 -14.15 -18.84
C ASN A 244 15.08 -14.23 -17.99
N LEU A 245 15.02 -14.80 -16.78
CA LEU A 245 16.21 -15.05 -15.96
C LEU A 245 16.69 -16.49 -16.13
N GLY A 246 17.61 -16.69 -17.07
CA GLY A 246 18.25 -18.00 -17.28
C GLY A 246 17.30 -19.06 -17.83
N ASN A 247 17.33 -20.26 -17.23
CA ASN A 247 16.48 -21.37 -17.64
C ASN A 247 15.07 -21.19 -17.08
N PRO A 248 14.00 -21.48 -17.85
CA PRO A 248 12.65 -21.27 -17.37
C PRO A 248 12.29 -22.01 -16.08
N GLY A 249 11.68 -21.28 -15.16
CA GLY A 249 11.28 -21.73 -13.82
C GLY A 249 12.28 -21.39 -12.72
N PHE A 250 11.95 -21.77 -11.50
CA PHE A 250 12.73 -21.58 -10.28
C PHE A 250 13.12 -22.92 -9.66
N ASP A 251 14.06 -22.89 -8.72
CA ASP A 251 14.15 -23.93 -7.72
C ASP A 251 12.89 -23.98 -6.85
N GLU A 252 12.62 -25.16 -6.30
CA GLU A 252 11.40 -25.40 -5.51
C GLU A 252 11.34 -24.51 -4.27
N GLN A 253 12.46 -24.28 -3.58
CA GLN A 253 12.51 -23.45 -2.37
C GLN A 253 12.01 -22.02 -2.65
N ARG A 254 12.45 -21.42 -3.76
CA ARG A 254 11.98 -20.10 -4.21
C ARG A 254 10.51 -20.09 -4.58
N ALA A 255 10.04 -21.11 -5.32
CA ALA A 255 8.64 -21.22 -5.71
C ALA A 255 7.71 -21.36 -4.47
N ILE A 256 8.10 -22.18 -3.50
CA ILE A 256 7.33 -22.42 -2.28
C ILE A 256 7.34 -21.19 -1.36
N PHE A 257 8.45 -20.46 -1.27
CA PHE A 257 8.47 -19.20 -0.53
C PHE A 257 7.46 -18.18 -1.09
N TYR A 258 7.46 -17.96 -2.42
CA TYR A 258 6.49 -17.07 -3.06
C TYR A 258 5.05 -17.59 -2.95
N ALA A 259 4.85 -18.90 -3.04
CA ALA A 259 3.53 -19.51 -2.82
C ALA A 259 3.01 -19.25 -1.41
N ALA A 260 3.87 -19.30 -0.39
CA ALA A 260 3.51 -18.99 0.98
C ALA A 260 3.12 -17.51 1.15
N GLU A 261 3.86 -16.58 0.55
CA GLU A 261 3.49 -15.15 0.56
C GLU A 261 2.17 -14.89 -0.18
N LEU A 262 1.94 -15.58 -1.30
CA LEU A 262 0.67 -15.52 -2.03
C LEU A 262 -0.49 -16.05 -1.20
N CYS A 263 -0.29 -17.13 -0.44
CA CYS A 263 -1.32 -17.63 0.48
C CYS A 263 -1.73 -16.56 1.49
N CYS A 264 -0.77 -15.83 2.08
CA CYS A 264 -1.06 -14.74 3.00
C CYS A 264 -1.79 -13.58 2.30
N GLY A 265 -1.40 -13.21 1.08
CA GLY A 265 -2.09 -12.17 0.31
C GLY A 265 -3.52 -12.54 -0.06
N LEU A 266 -3.76 -13.79 -0.46
CA LEU A 266 -5.10 -14.30 -0.74
C LEU A 266 -5.96 -14.35 0.54
N GLU A 267 -5.39 -14.77 1.67
CA GLU A 267 -6.08 -14.72 2.96
C GLU A 267 -6.50 -13.30 3.34
N ASP A 268 -5.61 -12.32 3.17
CA ASP A 268 -5.91 -10.92 3.48
C ASP A 268 -7.06 -10.38 2.63
N LEU A 269 -7.11 -10.74 1.34
CA LEU A 269 -8.23 -10.39 0.46
C LEU A 269 -9.52 -11.11 0.88
N GLN A 270 -9.46 -12.40 1.18
CA GLN A 270 -10.61 -13.20 1.61
C GLN A 270 -11.20 -12.71 2.93
N ARG A 271 -10.36 -12.24 3.87
CA ARG A 271 -10.79 -11.64 5.14
C ARG A 271 -11.64 -10.39 4.93
N GLU A 272 -11.33 -9.62 3.89
CA GLU A 272 -12.10 -8.47 3.42
C GLU A 272 -13.23 -8.86 2.44
N ARG A 273 -13.52 -10.16 2.33
CA ARG A 273 -14.52 -10.77 1.44
C ARG A 273 -14.27 -10.50 -0.06
N ILE A 274 -13.02 -10.28 -0.45
CA ILE A 274 -12.63 -10.00 -1.84
C ILE A 274 -12.09 -11.27 -2.51
N VAL A 275 -12.63 -11.61 -3.68
CA VAL A 275 -12.04 -12.59 -4.61
C VAL A 275 -11.22 -11.85 -5.67
N TYR A 276 -10.01 -12.33 -5.96
CA TYR A 276 -9.04 -11.64 -6.81
C TYR A 276 -9.25 -11.91 -8.32
N ARG A 277 -9.44 -13.18 -8.70
CA ARG A 277 -9.82 -13.67 -10.05
C ARG A 277 -8.83 -13.46 -11.21
N ASP A 278 -7.65 -12.91 -10.97
CA ASP A 278 -6.63 -12.73 -12.03
C ASP A 278 -5.21 -13.07 -11.55
N LEU A 279 -5.08 -14.17 -10.79
CA LEU A 279 -3.78 -14.67 -10.36
C LEU A 279 -3.00 -15.24 -11.55
N LYS A 280 -1.88 -14.59 -11.87
CA LYS A 280 -0.95 -14.92 -12.97
C LYS A 280 0.41 -14.26 -12.75
N PRO A 281 1.50 -14.74 -13.38
CA PRO A 281 2.85 -14.26 -13.10
C PRO A 281 3.04 -12.77 -13.39
N GLU A 282 2.32 -12.20 -14.36
CA GLU A 282 2.39 -10.76 -14.67
C GLU A 282 1.91 -9.86 -13.52
N ASN A 283 1.01 -10.37 -12.67
CA ASN A 283 0.37 -9.56 -11.63
C ASN A 283 1.06 -9.70 -10.26
N ILE A 284 2.09 -10.54 -10.15
CA ILE A 284 2.85 -10.71 -8.92
C ILE A 284 4.19 -10.01 -9.07
N LEU A 285 4.42 -8.99 -8.25
CA LEU A 285 5.57 -8.10 -8.36
C LEU A 285 6.52 -8.24 -7.18
N LEU A 286 7.83 -8.09 -7.41
CA LEU A 286 8.85 -8.16 -6.37
C LEU A 286 9.29 -6.76 -5.91
N ASP A 287 9.56 -6.59 -4.63
CA ASP A 287 10.23 -5.41 -4.08
C ASP A 287 11.77 -5.53 -4.14
N ASP A 288 12.50 -4.54 -3.61
CA ASP A 288 13.98 -4.55 -3.63
C ASP A 288 14.61 -5.56 -2.65
N HIS A 289 13.83 -6.15 -1.74
CA HIS A 289 14.29 -7.18 -0.81
C HIS A 289 13.97 -8.59 -1.31
N GLY A 290 13.09 -8.71 -2.31
CA GLY A 290 12.69 -9.98 -2.91
C GLY A 290 11.33 -10.51 -2.44
N HIS A 291 10.61 -9.76 -1.62
CA HIS A 291 9.23 -10.10 -1.23
C HIS A 291 8.26 -9.78 -2.36
N ILE A 292 7.23 -10.61 -2.49
CA ILE A 292 6.19 -10.44 -3.52
C ILE A 292 4.98 -9.65 -3.01
N ARG A 293 4.28 -8.99 -3.94
CA ARG A 293 2.92 -8.48 -3.73
C ARG A 293 2.03 -8.74 -4.94
N ILE A 294 0.76 -9.03 -4.65
CA ILE A 294 -0.33 -9.04 -5.62
C ILE A 294 -0.60 -7.60 -6.09
N SER A 295 -0.75 -7.43 -7.40
CA SER A 295 -1.05 -6.15 -8.05
C SER A 295 -2.23 -6.27 -9.03
N ASP A 296 -2.67 -5.15 -9.63
CA ASP A 296 -3.77 -5.09 -10.60
C ASP A 296 -5.09 -5.73 -10.13
N LEU A 297 -5.84 -5.02 -9.28
CA LEU A 297 -7.10 -5.51 -8.69
C LEU A 297 -8.33 -5.15 -9.55
N GLY A 298 -8.14 -4.86 -10.84
CA GLY A 298 -9.21 -4.44 -11.74
C GLY A 298 -10.32 -5.48 -11.92
N LEU A 299 -10.00 -6.78 -11.77
CA LEU A 299 -10.97 -7.87 -11.84
C LEU A 299 -11.41 -8.40 -10.47
N ALA A 300 -10.86 -7.88 -9.38
CA ALA A 300 -11.25 -8.30 -8.03
C ALA A 300 -12.68 -7.82 -7.72
N VAL A 301 -13.43 -8.56 -6.91
CA VAL A 301 -14.79 -8.20 -6.50
C VAL A 301 -15.00 -8.56 -5.03
N GLU A 302 -15.67 -7.67 -4.30
CA GLU A 302 -16.18 -7.96 -2.96
C GLU A 302 -17.44 -8.82 -3.06
N ILE A 303 -17.47 -9.93 -2.33
CA ILE A 303 -18.59 -10.87 -2.28
C ILE A 303 -19.38 -10.61 -0.99
N PRO A 304 -20.66 -10.23 -1.06
CA PRO A 304 -21.50 -10.07 0.12
C PRO A 304 -21.50 -11.33 1.00
N GLU A 305 -21.68 -11.16 2.29
CA GLU A 305 -21.70 -12.29 3.23
C GLU A 305 -22.87 -13.24 2.91
N GLY A 306 -22.61 -14.56 2.95
CA GLY A 306 -23.60 -15.57 2.57
C GLY A 306 -23.90 -15.68 1.07
N GLU A 307 -23.35 -14.81 0.23
CA GLU A 307 -23.59 -14.81 -1.21
C GLU A 307 -22.46 -15.45 -2.03
N THR A 308 -22.78 -15.73 -3.30
CA THR A 308 -21.84 -16.18 -4.33
C THR A 308 -22.03 -15.35 -5.60
N ILE A 309 -20.96 -15.17 -6.37
CA ILE A 309 -21.00 -14.39 -7.61
C ILE A 309 -20.94 -15.29 -8.84
N GLN A 310 -21.38 -14.77 -9.97
CA GLN A 310 -21.22 -15.39 -11.28
C GLN A 310 -20.53 -14.40 -12.22
N GLY A 311 -19.49 -14.83 -12.90
CA GLY A 311 -18.78 -13.97 -13.84
C GLY A 311 -17.63 -14.68 -14.51
N ARG A 312 -17.59 -14.65 -15.84
CA ARG A 312 -16.53 -15.25 -16.64
C ARG A 312 -15.46 -14.21 -16.96
N VAL A 313 -14.57 -13.98 -16.01
CA VAL A 313 -13.47 -13.01 -16.09
C VAL A 313 -12.16 -13.67 -15.65
N GLY A 314 -11.04 -13.09 -16.09
CA GLY A 314 -9.70 -13.59 -15.81
C GLY A 314 -8.93 -13.91 -17.07
N THR A 315 -7.68 -14.33 -16.89
CA THR A 315 -6.77 -14.67 -18.00
C THR A 315 -6.93 -16.13 -18.41
N LEU A 316 -7.07 -16.38 -19.72
CA LEU A 316 -7.18 -17.73 -20.27
C LEU A 316 -5.96 -18.58 -19.89
N GLY A 317 -6.19 -19.80 -19.41
CA GLY A 317 -5.16 -20.69 -18.84
C GLY A 317 -5.06 -20.62 -17.32
N TYR A 318 -5.53 -19.53 -16.70
CA TYR A 318 -5.57 -19.34 -15.24
C TYR A 318 -7.00 -19.32 -14.69
N MET A 319 -8.02 -19.13 -15.55
CA MET A 319 -9.42 -19.25 -15.13
C MET A 319 -9.73 -20.69 -14.71
N ALA A 320 -10.30 -20.84 -13.51
CA ALA A 320 -10.73 -22.12 -12.98
C ALA A 320 -11.90 -22.74 -13.79
N PRO A 321 -12.10 -24.07 -13.75
CA PRO A 321 -13.18 -24.74 -14.48
C PRO A 321 -14.57 -24.16 -14.20
N GLU A 322 -14.91 -23.86 -12.95
CA GLU A 322 -16.19 -23.28 -12.56
C GLU A 322 -16.40 -21.87 -13.16
N VAL A 323 -15.32 -21.09 -13.34
CA VAL A 323 -15.37 -19.78 -14.02
C VAL A 323 -15.63 -19.96 -15.52
N LEU A 324 -14.98 -20.94 -16.15
CA LEU A 324 -15.18 -21.25 -17.57
C LEU A 324 -16.58 -21.82 -17.85
N ASN A 325 -17.14 -22.57 -16.92
CA ASN A 325 -18.49 -23.14 -16.98
C ASN A 325 -19.58 -22.13 -16.61
N ARG A 326 -19.21 -20.91 -16.18
CA ARG A 326 -20.14 -19.87 -15.71
C ARG A 326 -20.93 -20.34 -14.49
N GLU A 327 -20.34 -21.16 -13.64
CA GLU A 327 -20.94 -21.54 -12.36
C GLU A 327 -20.82 -20.39 -11.35
N ARG A 328 -21.58 -20.49 -10.25
CA ARG A 328 -21.45 -19.55 -9.13
C ARG A 328 -20.27 -19.97 -8.26
N TYR A 329 -19.50 -19.01 -7.78
CA TYR A 329 -18.30 -19.27 -6.98
C TYR A 329 -18.10 -18.20 -5.90
N THR A 330 -17.24 -18.52 -4.93
CA THR A 330 -16.71 -17.58 -3.94
C THR A 330 -15.22 -17.35 -4.18
N PHE A 331 -14.35 -18.01 -3.43
CA PHE A 331 -12.90 -17.81 -3.45
C PHE A 331 -12.15 -18.95 -4.15
N SER A 332 -12.86 -20.02 -4.56
CA SER A 332 -12.25 -21.17 -5.23
C SER A 332 -11.40 -20.85 -6.46
N PRO A 333 -11.69 -19.81 -7.29
CA PRO A 333 -10.84 -19.50 -8.42
C PRO A 333 -9.43 -19.04 -8.04
N ASP A 334 -9.26 -18.42 -6.87
CA ASP A 334 -7.95 -17.91 -6.44
C ASP A 334 -7.03 -19.06 -6.01
N TRP A 335 -7.57 -20.10 -5.37
CA TRP A 335 -6.82 -21.31 -5.04
C TRP A 335 -6.40 -22.11 -6.27
N TRP A 336 -7.27 -22.17 -7.29
CA TRP A 336 -6.89 -22.71 -8.60
C TRP A 336 -5.74 -21.91 -9.22
N GLY A 337 -5.85 -20.58 -9.22
CA GLY A 337 -4.80 -19.69 -9.71
C GLY A 337 -3.47 -19.90 -8.98
N LEU A 338 -3.50 -20.15 -7.67
CA LEU A 338 -2.31 -20.48 -6.88
C LEU A 338 -1.69 -21.80 -7.37
N GLY A 339 -2.50 -22.83 -7.61
CA GLY A 339 -2.03 -24.09 -8.20
C GLY A 339 -1.35 -23.89 -9.56
N CYS A 340 -1.94 -23.06 -10.44
CA CYS A 340 -1.33 -22.69 -11.71
C CYS A 340 0.02 -21.98 -11.53
N LEU A 341 0.12 -21.06 -10.55
CA LEU A 341 1.36 -20.34 -10.29
C LEU A 341 2.47 -21.22 -9.72
N ILE A 342 2.17 -22.08 -8.74
CA ILE A 342 3.18 -23.01 -8.18
C ILE A 342 3.71 -23.91 -9.31
N TYR A 343 2.81 -24.45 -10.13
CA TYR A 343 3.19 -25.27 -11.26
C TYR A 343 4.10 -24.50 -12.23
N GLU A 344 3.71 -23.29 -12.63
CA GLU A 344 4.44 -22.51 -13.62
C GLU A 344 5.80 -22.01 -13.10
N MET A 345 5.89 -21.68 -11.81
CA MET A 345 7.16 -21.35 -11.16
C MET A 345 8.13 -22.52 -11.16
N ILE A 346 7.70 -23.76 -10.89
CA ILE A 346 8.60 -24.93 -10.86
C ILE A 346 8.89 -25.44 -12.28
N GLN A 347 7.84 -25.69 -13.06
CA GLN A 347 7.95 -26.29 -14.39
C GLN A 347 8.62 -25.35 -15.40
N GLY A 348 8.35 -24.04 -15.31
CA GLY A 348 8.78 -23.03 -16.28
C GLY A 348 7.81 -22.84 -17.46
N HIS A 349 6.58 -23.36 -17.35
CA HIS A 349 5.46 -23.07 -18.25
C HIS A 349 4.12 -23.39 -17.58
N SER A 350 3.02 -22.86 -18.13
CA SER A 350 1.65 -23.11 -17.63
C SER A 350 1.26 -24.59 -17.65
N PRO A 351 0.40 -25.07 -16.73
CA PRO A 351 -0.02 -26.48 -16.64
C PRO A 351 -0.74 -27.02 -17.88
N PHE A 352 -1.48 -26.16 -18.60
CA PHE A 352 -2.30 -26.57 -19.75
C PHE A 352 -1.77 -26.03 -21.09
N ARG A 353 -0.60 -25.39 -21.09
CA ARG A 353 0.01 -24.80 -22.28
C ARG A 353 1.53 -24.86 -22.21
N LYS A 354 2.13 -25.53 -23.21
CA LYS A 354 3.60 -25.62 -23.30
C LYS A 354 4.21 -24.25 -23.65
N PHE A 355 5.48 -24.09 -23.31
CA PHE A 355 6.21 -22.87 -23.62
C PHE A 355 6.18 -22.56 -25.13
N LYS A 356 5.82 -21.31 -25.49
CA LYS A 356 5.66 -20.81 -26.87
C LYS A 356 4.60 -21.52 -27.73
N GLU A 357 3.80 -22.44 -27.17
CA GLU A 357 2.71 -23.09 -27.90
C GLU A 357 1.62 -22.08 -28.26
N LYS A 358 1.12 -22.09 -29.51
CA LYS A 358 -0.05 -21.33 -29.92
C LYS A 358 -1.25 -22.27 -29.90
N VAL A 359 -2.16 -22.04 -28.95
CA VAL A 359 -3.39 -22.82 -28.80
C VAL A 359 -4.56 -21.87 -29.02
N ASN A 360 -5.58 -22.33 -29.75
CA ASN A 360 -6.82 -21.56 -29.91
C ASN A 360 -7.58 -21.52 -28.57
N ARG A 361 -8.60 -20.66 -28.49
CA ARG A 361 -9.33 -20.45 -27.25
C ARG A 361 -10.08 -21.71 -26.77
N GLU A 362 -10.76 -22.39 -27.70
CA GLU A 362 -11.59 -23.55 -27.40
C GLU A 362 -10.76 -24.72 -26.86
N GLU A 363 -9.62 -24.99 -27.48
CA GLU A 363 -8.71 -26.05 -27.03
C GLU A 363 -8.10 -25.71 -25.67
N ALA A 364 -7.69 -24.46 -25.44
CA ALA A 364 -7.18 -24.05 -24.12
C ALA A 364 -8.24 -24.23 -23.02
N GLU A 365 -9.51 -23.92 -23.31
CA GLU A 365 -10.63 -24.15 -22.38
C GLU A 365 -10.90 -25.64 -22.16
N ARG A 366 -10.87 -26.45 -23.23
CA ARG A 366 -11.05 -27.90 -23.16
C ARG A 366 -9.98 -28.55 -22.27
N ARG A 367 -8.70 -28.19 -22.45
CA ARG A 367 -7.60 -28.70 -21.63
C ARG A 367 -7.78 -28.40 -20.14
N VAL A 368 -8.16 -27.16 -19.80
CA VAL A 368 -8.46 -26.78 -18.41
C VAL A 368 -9.61 -27.60 -17.82
N LYS A 369 -10.63 -27.95 -18.62
CA LYS A 369 -11.80 -28.71 -18.16
C LYS A 369 -11.59 -30.22 -18.09
N GLU A 370 -10.78 -30.79 -18.98
CA GLU A 370 -10.74 -32.23 -19.20
C GLU A 370 -9.39 -32.87 -18.89
N GLU A 371 -8.28 -32.17 -19.16
CA GLU A 371 -6.95 -32.76 -19.03
C GLU A 371 -6.40 -32.64 -17.62
N ARG A 372 -5.64 -33.66 -17.20
CA ARG A 372 -4.80 -33.57 -16.00
C ARG A 372 -3.45 -32.99 -16.39
N GLU A 373 -2.93 -32.11 -15.54
CA GLU A 373 -1.59 -31.58 -15.63
C GLU A 373 -0.54 -32.70 -15.49
N ARG A 374 0.63 -32.49 -16.11
CA ARG A 374 1.74 -33.46 -16.07
C ARG A 374 2.92 -32.83 -15.34
N TYR A 375 3.57 -33.60 -14.49
CA TYR A 375 4.71 -33.13 -13.69
C TYR A 375 6.00 -33.72 -14.23
N SER A 376 7.03 -32.90 -14.37
CA SER A 376 8.39 -33.38 -14.66
C SER A 376 9.14 -33.71 -13.37
N GLU A 377 10.35 -34.26 -13.51
CA GLU A 377 11.29 -34.54 -12.41
C GLU A 377 11.69 -33.31 -11.58
N LYS A 378 11.27 -32.10 -11.98
CA LYS A 378 11.48 -30.87 -11.22
C LYS A 378 10.65 -30.77 -9.94
N PHE A 379 9.59 -31.58 -9.81
CA PHE A 379 8.68 -31.52 -8.66
C PHE A 379 9.05 -32.59 -7.63
N SER A 380 9.19 -32.19 -6.38
CA SER A 380 9.09 -33.14 -5.26
C SER A 380 7.68 -33.73 -5.17
N GLU A 381 7.54 -34.83 -4.42
CA GLU A 381 6.22 -35.41 -4.15
C GLU A 381 5.30 -34.44 -3.38
N ASP A 382 5.86 -33.63 -2.47
CA ASP A 382 5.10 -32.61 -1.75
C ASP A 382 4.65 -31.47 -2.68
N ALA A 383 5.51 -31.01 -3.60
CA ALA A 383 5.18 -29.98 -4.58
C ALA A 383 4.13 -30.45 -5.60
N LYS A 384 4.26 -31.70 -6.06
CA LYS A 384 3.26 -32.34 -6.93
C LYS A 384 1.93 -32.51 -6.20
N SER A 385 1.96 -32.94 -4.94
CA SER A 385 0.78 -33.09 -4.09
C SER A 385 0.00 -31.78 -3.98
N ILE A 386 0.66 -30.69 -3.54
CA ILE A 386 -0.04 -29.41 -3.36
C ILE A 386 -0.62 -28.88 -4.69
N CYS A 387 0.14 -28.98 -5.78
CA CYS A 387 -0.34 -28.55 -7.10
C CYS A 387 -1.58 -29.34 -7.51
N SER A 388 -1.57 -30.67 -7.38
CA SER A 388 -2.71 -31.51 -7.78
C SER A 388 -3.96 -31.24 -6.93
N LEU A 389 -3.79 -30.96 -5.64
CA LEU A 389 -4.87 -30.64 -4.72
C LEU A 389 -5.48 -29.25 -4.99
N LEU A 390 -4.67 -28.26 -5.39
CA LEU A 390 -5.13 -26.94 -5.81
C LEU A 390 -5.72 -26.92 -7.24
N LEU A 391 -5.20 -27.76 -8.14
CA LEU A 391 -5.69 -27.95 -9.51
C LEU A 391 -6.81 -29.00 -9.62
N THR A 392 -7.42 -29.37 -8.49
CA THR A 392 -8.61 -30.21 -8.48
C THR A 392 -9.76 -29.46 -9.16
N LYS A 393 -10.35 -30.08 -10.19
CA LYS A 393 -11.34 -29.43 -11.05
C LYS A 393 -12.66 -29.13 -10.33
N ASP A 394 -13.14 -30.05 -9.50
CA ASP A 394 -14.30 -29.82 -8.64
C ASP A 394 -13.91 -28.85 -7.51
N PRO A 395 -14.47 -27.63 -7.47
CA PRO A 395 -14.15 -26.65 -6.43
C PRO A 395 -14.49 -27.15 -5.02
N LYS A 396 -15.46 -28.04 -4.85
CA LYS A 396 -15.82 -28.58 -3.51
C LYS A 396 -14.74 -29.50 -2.93
N GLN A 397 -13.95 -30.11 -3.81
CA GLN A 397 -12.84 -30.99 -3.45
C GLN A 397 -11.48 -30.29 -3.55
N ARG A 398 -11.43 -29.02 -3.96
CA ARG A 398 -10.18 -28.28 -4.12
C ARG A 398 -9.63 -27.85 -2.76
N LEU A 399 -8.32 -27.97 -2.56
CA LEU A 399 -7.64 -27.45 -1.37
C LEU A 399 -7.87 -25.93 -1.28
N GLY A 400 -8.17 -25.44 -0.09
CA GLY A 400 -8.62 -24.08 0.19
C GLY A 400 -10.14 -23.90 0.20
N CYS A 401 -10.91 -24.93 -0.18
CA CYS A 401 -12.37 -24.89 -0.32
C CYS A 401 -13.11 -25.95 0.50
N ARG A 402 -12.43 -26.80 1.29
CA ARG A 402 -13.03 -27.97 1.97
C ARG A 402 -13.59 -27.69 3.37
N GLY A 403 -13.60 -26.41 3.78
CA GLY A 403 -14.17 -25.95 5.05
C GLY A 403 -13.19 -25.21 5.95
N GLU A 404 -11.89 -25.49 5.85
CA GLU A 404 -10.84 -24.84 6.66
C GLU A 404 -10.16 -23.65 5.96
N GLY A 405 -10.53 -23.39 4.70
CA GLY A 405 -10.07 -22.22 3.94
C GLY A 405 -8.56 -22.20 3.78
N VAL A 406 -7.91 -21.08 4.11
CA VAL A 406 -6.45 -20.97 4.02
C VAL A 406 -5.70 -21.93 4.98
N ALA A 407 -6.32 -22.35 6.08
CA ALA A 407 -5.64 -23.16 7.09
C ALA A 407 -5.23 -24.54 6.55
N GLU A 408 -6.07 -25.17 5.73
CA GLU A 408 -5.71 -26.43 5.05
C GLU A 408 -4.57 -26.24 4.03
N VAL A 409 -4.50 -25.08 3.36
CA VAL A 409 -3.41 -24.77 2.43
C VAL A 409 -2.10 -24.58 3.18
N LYS A 410 -2.09 -23.76 4.24
CA LYS A 410 -0.91 -23.51 5.09
C LYS A 410 -0.45 -24.77 5.84
N GLY A 411 -1.37 -25.70 6.11
CA GLY A 411 -1.08 -26.98 6.76
C GLY A 411 -0.48 -28.05 5.85
N HIS A 412 -0.39 -27.81 4.54
CA HIS A 412 0.16 -28.80 3.60
C HIS A 412 1.67 -29.07 3.87
N PRO A 413 2.14 -30.33 3.80
CA PRO A 413 3.53 -30.71 4.11
C PRO A 413 4.63 -29.93 3.37
N VAL A 414 4.34 -29.45 2.16
CA VAL A 414 5.25 -28.60 1.37
C VAL A 414 5.68 -27.31 2.11
N PHE A 415 4.87 -26.82 3.04
CA PHE A 415 5.16 -25.62 3.84
C PHE A 415 5.71 -25.93 5.24
N ARG A 416 6.12 -27.18 5.53
CA ARG A 416 6.57 -27.60 6.88
C ARG A 416 7.68 -26.73 7.47
N ASP A 417 8.54 -26.18 6.61
CA ASP A 417 9.70 -25.35 6.98
C ASP A 417 9.37 -23.84 7.01
N ILE A 418 8.12 -23.47 6.70
CA ILE A 418 7.66 -22.07 6.68
C ILE A 418 6.88 -21.75 7.96
N ASN A 419 7.45 -20.88 8.79
CA ASN A 419 6.71 -20.28 9.89
C ASN A 419 5.87 -19.09 9.38
N PHE A 420 4.59 -19.32 9.11
CA PHE A 420 3.68 -18.29 8.56
C PHE A 420 3.58 -17.02 9.42
N LYS A 421 3.62 -17.12 10.76
CA LYS A 421 3.61 -15.93 11.63
C LYS A 421 4.84 -15.06 11.42
N ARG A 422 6.01 -15.68 11.24
CA ARG A 422 7.24 -14.95 10.91
C ARG A 422 7.21 -14.41 9.49
N LEU A 423 6.64 -15.15 8.54
CA LEU A 423 6.46 -14.69 7.15
C LEU A 423 5.56 -13.44 7.08
N GLU A 424 4.39 -13.47 7.73
CA GLU A 424 3.42 -12.36 7.80
C GLU A 424 4.01 -11.07 8.41
N ALA A 425 5.03 -11.23 9.25
CA ALA A 425 5.78 -10.13 9.84
C ALA A 425 7.05 -9.75 9.08
N HIS A 426 7.30 -10.34 7.90
CA HIS A 426 8.52 -10.16 7.09
C HIS A 426 9.81 -10.44 7.88
N MET A 427 9.79 -11.47 8.74
CA MET A 427 10.95 -11.92 9.54
C MET A 427 11.66 -13.15 8.94
N LEU A 428 11.29 -13.53 7.71
CA LEU A 428 11.96 -14.56 6.93
C LEU A 428 12.59 -13.88 5.71
N ASP A 429 13.87 -14.12 5.49
CA ASP A 429 14.59 -13.57 4.34
C ASP A 429 14.16 -14.31 3.06
N PRO A 430 13.82 -13.59 1.97
CA PRO A 430 13.52 -14.22 0.69
C PRO A 430 14.74 -14.98 0.14
N PRO A 431 14.53 -16.15 -0.50
CA PRO A 431 15.63 -16.95 -1.07
C PRO A 431 16.29 -16.28 -2.28
N PHE A 432 15.65 -15.27 -2.87
CA PHE A 432 16.19 -14.47 -3.96
C PHE A 432 16.03 -12.99 -3.66
N ARG A 433 17.13 -12.24 -3.77
CA ARG A 433 17.15 -10.78 -3.66
C ARG A 433 17.49 -10.16 -5.02
N PRO A 434 16.62 -9.28 -5.58
CA PRO A 434 16.92 -8.57 -6.81
C PRO A 434 18.19 -7.71 -6.70
N ASP A 435 18.99 -7.66 -7.78
CA ASP A 435 20.14 -6.78 -7.87
C ASP A 435 19.68 -5.31 -7.92
N PRO A 436 20.11 -4.45 -6.98
CA PRO A 436 19.74 -3.04 -6.95
C PRO A 436 20.21 -2.27 -8.20
N GLN A 437 21.17 -2.79 -8.96
CA GLN A 437 21.66 -2.19 -10.21
C GLN A 437 20.89 -2.65 -11.45
N ALA A 438 20.12 -3.73 -11.33
CA ALA A 438 19.35 -4.29 -12.44
C ALA A 438 17.96 -3.65 -12.56
N VAL A 439 17.44 -3.69 -13.78
CA VAL A 439 16.06 -3.36 -14.10
C VAL A 439 15.38 -4.61 -14.61
N TYR A 440 14.44 -5.13 -13.82
CA TYR A 440 13.67 -6.33 -14.12
C TYR A 440 12.38 -5.99 -14.88
N CYS A 441 12.50 -5.27 -15.98
CA CYS A 441 11.39 -5.06 -16.90
C CYS A 441 11.92 -4.87 -18.31
N ARG A 442 11.03 -4.98 -19.30
CA ARG A 442 11.38 -4.76 -20.71
C ARG A 442 11.94 -3.36 -20.94
N ASP A 443 12.76 -3.23 -21.97
CA ASP A 443 13.24 -1.93 -22.41
C ASP A 443 12.07 -1.05 -22.86
N VAL A 444 12.20 0.25 -22.62
CA VAL A 444 11.12 1.21 -22.91
C VAL A 444 10.73 1.20 -24.40
N LEU A 445 11.66 0.87 -25.28
CA LEU A 445 11.43 0.74 -26.72
C LEU A 445 10.58 -0.48 -27.09
N ASP A 446 10.64 -1.55 -26.27
CA ASP A 446 9.88 -2.79 -26.46
C ASP A 446 8.49 -2.72 -25.82
N ILE A 447 8.19 -1.64 -25.09
CA ILE A 447 6.86 -1.38 -24.55
C ILE A 447 6.01 -0.81 -25.68
N GLU A 448 5.18 -1.65 -26.27
CA GLU A 448 4.26 -1.28 -27.34
C GLU A 448 3.51 0.03 -27.05
N GLN A 449 3.60 1.00 -27.95
CA GLN A 449 2.84 2.23 -27.79
C GLN A 449 1.35 2.01 -28.09
N PHE A 450 0.52 2.74 -27.35
CA PHE A 450 -0.90 2.74 -27.63
C PHE A 450 -1.24 3.65 -28.81
N SER A 451 -2.13 3.18 -29.69
CA SER A 451 -2.75 4.05 -30.69
C SER A 451 -3.59 5.12 -30.00
N ARG A 452 -3.49 6.36 -30.49
CA ARG A 452 -4.22 7.52 -29.96
C ARG A 452 -5.71 7.34 -30.21
N VAL A 453 -6.52 7.51 -29.16
CA VAL A 453 -7.98 7.45 -29.27
C VAL A 453 -8.51 8.73 -29.93
N LYS A 454 -9.07 8.61 -31.14
CA LYS A 454 -9.76 9.69 -31.87
C LYS A 454 -11.27 9.52 -31.78
N GLY A 455 -12.04 10.60 -31.99
CA GLY A 455 -13.52 10.55 -32.05
C GLY A 455 -14.24 10.38 -30.72
N ILE A 456 -13.54 10.42 -29.58
CA ILE A 456 -14.14 10.36 -28.25
C ILE A 456 -14.10 11.74 -27.60
N HIS A 457 -15.28 12.25 -27.25
CA HIS A 457 -15.49 13.50 -26.53
C HIS A 457 -15.90 13.20 -25.09
N LEU A 458 -15.35 13.96 -24.15
CA LEU A 458 -15.70 13.87 -22.73
C LEU A 458 -16.88 14.82 -22.46
N ASP A 459 -17.85 14.38 -21.67
CA ASP A 459 -19.08 15.10 -21.32
C ASP A 459 -19.23 15.21 -19.79
N SER A 460 -20.34 15.79 -19.32
CA SER A 460 -20.61 16.04 -17.90
C SER A 460 -20.60 14.77 -17.03
N THR A 461 -21.09 13.65 -17.56
CA THR A 461 -21.17 12.38 -16.81
C THR A 461 -19.78 11.83 -16.49
N ASP A 462 -18.81 12.07 -17.37
CA ASP A 462 -17.42 11.69 -17.14
C ASP A 462 -16.81 12.44 -15.95
N TYR A 463 -17.14 13.73 -15.79
CA TYR A 463 -16.60 14.55 -14.69
C TYR A 463 -17.16 14.14 -13.32
N THR A 464 -18.41 13.67 -13.25
CA THR A 464 -18.96 13.07 -12.03
C THR A 464 -18.16 11.83 -11.64
N PHE A 465 -17.86 10.96 -12.59
CA PHE A 465 -16.99 9.79 -12.37
C PHE A 465 -15.58 10.20 -11.90
N TYR A 466 -14.97 11.21 -12.51
CA TYR A 466 -13.65 11.70 -12.09
C TYR A 466 -13.66 12.22 -10.64
N GLY A 467 -14.71 12.94 -10.23
CA GLY A 467 -14.88 13.41 -8.86
C GLY A 467 -14.95 12.27 -7.84
N GLN A 468 -15.57 11.13 -8.18
CA GLN A 468 -15.60 9.94 -7.33
C GLN A 468 -14.26 9.21 -7.25
N PHE A 469 -13.47 9.29 -8.31
CA PHE A 469 -12.16 8.64 -8.39
C PHE A 469 -11.07 9.40 -7.63
N VAL A 470 -11.09 10.74 -7.71
CA VAL A 470 -10.03 11.62 -7.20
C VAL A 470 -10.29 11.99 -5.74
N THR A 471 -9.94 11.07 -4.84
CA THR A 471 -9.98 11.25 -3.37
C THR A 471 -8.72 11.87 -2.78
N GLY A 472 -7.64 12.04 -3.54
CA GLY A 472 -6.39 12.62 -3.03
C GLY A 472 -5.54 11.59 -2.28
N CYS A 473 -5.10 11.92 -1.07
CA CYS A 473 -4.25 11.04 -0.26
C CYS A 473 -5.06 9.91 0.39
N VAL A 474 -4.48 8.71 0.45
CA VAL A 474 -4.98 7.62 1.31
C VAL A 474 -4.27 7.70 2.66
N SER A 475 -5.05 7.79 3.75
CA SER A 475 -4.56 8.19 5.09
C SER A 475 -3.39 7.36 5.59
N ILE A 476 -3.55 6.03 5.72
CA ILE A 476 -2.54 5.17 6.36
C ILE A 476 -1.23 5.15 5.55
N PRO A 477 -1.21 4.91 4.23
CA PRO A 477 0.02 4.93 3.45
C PRO A 477 0.71 6.29 3.43
N TRP A 478 -0.06 7.39 3.37
CA TRP A 478 0.49 8.75 3.43
C TRP A 478 1.18 9.03 4.76
N GLN A 479 0.58 8.62 5.88
CA GLN A 479 1.17 8.79 7.21
C GLN A 479 2.44 7.95 7.38
N ASN A 480 2.42 6.69 6.92
CA ASN A 480 3.63 5.85 6.88
C ASN A 480 4.73 6.50 6.04
N GLU A 481 4.40 7.08 4.88
CA GLU A 481 5.37 7.85 4.09
C GLU A 481 5.99 9.00 4.89
N MET A 482 5.20 9.80 5.61
CA MET A 482 5.74 10.91 6.40
C MET A 482 6.68 10.42 7.50
N ILE A 483 6.41 9.27 8.09
CA ILE A 483 7.24 8.65 9.14
C ILE A 483 8.51 8.06 8.54
N GLU A 484 8.40 7.18 7.55
CA GLU A 484 9.52 6.49 6.90
C GLU A 484 10.49 7.45 6.22
N SER A 485 9.95 8.53 5.63
CA SER A 485 10.76 9.58 5.05
C SER A 485 11.36 10.52 6.08
N GLU A 486 11.14 10.34 7.39
CA GLU A 486 11.56 11.22 8.50
C GLU A 486 10.98 12.65 8.46
N CYS A 487 10.04 12.94 7.55
CA CYS A 487 9.35 14.23 7.48
C CYS A 487 8.55 14.51 8.77
N PHE A 488 7.88 13.49 9.32
CA PHE A 488 7.14 13.59 10.58
C PHE A 488 8.08 14.04 11.70
N LYS A 489 9.20 13.33 11.90
CA LYS A 489 10.18 13.66 12.93
C LYS A 489 10.74 15.08 12.77
N ASP A 490 11.23 15.42 11.57
CA ASP A 490 11.87 16.71 11.28
C ASP A 490 10.93 17.93 11.44
N ILE A 491 9.62 17.75 11.27
CA ILE A 491 8.59 18.80 11.37
C ILE A 491 7.99 18.82 12.79
N ASN A 492 7.66 17.66 13.35
CA ASN A 492 6.96 17.53 14.62
C ASN A 492 7.84 17.95 15.81
N GLU A 493 9.14 17.65 15.78
CA GLU A 493 10.10 18.03 16.85
C GLU A 493 10.42 19.54 16.82
N ARG A 494 10.40 20.19 15.64
CA ARG A 494 10.64 21.64 15.51
C ARG A 494 9.42 22.50 15.84
N GLY A 495 8.24 21.88 15.90
CA GLY A 495 7.02 22.52 16.38
C GLY A 495 6.99 22.75 17.90
N ASN A 496 8.07 22.47 18.62
CA ASN A 496 8.30 22.84 20.03
C ASN A 496 8.79 24.30 20.19
N VAL A 497 8.28 25.23 19.38
CA VAL A 497 8.03 26.57 19.96
C VAL A 497 6.94 26.29 20.98
N ALA A 498 7.23 26.49 22.26
CA ALA A 498 6.47 26.06 23.42
C ALA A 498 4.99 25.71 23.15
N LEU A 499 4.56 24.57 23.67
CA LEU A 499 3.17 24.32 24.03
C LEU A 499 2.73 25.42 25.02
N ASP A 500 2.53 26.63 24.52
CA ASP A 500 2.15 27.79 25.29
C ASP A 500 0.65 27.67 25.54
N PRO A 501 0.18 27.61 26.80
CA PRO A 501 -1.23 27.42 27.12
C PRO A 501 -2.14 28.59 26.73
N GLU A 502 -1.60 29.67 26.16
CA GLU A 502 -2.34 30.89 25.87
C GLU A 502 -2.28 31.30 24.38
N GLU A 503 -2.82 30.50 23.47
CA GLU A 503 -3.36 31.07 22.23
C GLU A 503 -4.80 31.54 22.50
N LYS A 504 -4.91 32.64 23.27
CA LYS A 504 -6.18 33.34 23.52
C LYS A 504 -6.81 33.72 22.18
N THR A 505 -8.06 33.31 22.01
CA THR A 505 -9.02 33.77 21.02
C THR A 505 -9.00 35.30 20.91
N TYR A 506 -8.28 35.83 19.92
CA TYR A 506 -8.44 37.20 19.46
C TYR A 506 -8.98 37.20 18.04
N GLN A 507 -10.26 37.55 17.91
CA GLN A 507 -10.79 38.01 16.63
C GLN A 507 -10.10 39.34 16.27
N PRO A 508 -9.52 39.51 15.07
CA PRO A 508 -9.10 40.82 14.62
C PRO A 508 -10.32 41.58 14.10
N ALA A 509 -10.80 42.55 14.88
CA ALA A 509 -11.60 43.64 14.35
C ALA A 509 -10.83 44.36 13.22
N PRO A 510 -11.51 44.86 12.17
CA PRO A 510 -10.84 45.38 10.99
C PRO A 510 -10.15 46.71 11.31
N LYS A 511 -8.81 46.73 11.35
CA LYS A 511 -8.06 47.98 11.52
C LYS A 511 -7.92 48.70 10.18
N GLN A 512 -8.53 49.89 10.14
CA GLN A 512 -8.40 50.89 9.08
C GLN A 512 -6.94 51.20 8.72
N LYS A 513 -6.69 51.35 7.42
CA LYS A 513 -5.39 51.79 6.85
C LYS A 513 -4.98 53.14 7.45
N ARG A 514 -3.81 53.21 8.09
CA ARG A 514 -3.16 54.47 8.46
C ARG A 514 -1.87 54.64 7.64
N GLY A 515 -1.80 55.77 6.94
CA GLY A 515 -0.79 56.08 5.94
C GLY A 515 0.59 56.46 6.47
N PHE A 516 1.51 56.59 5.51
CA PHE A 516 2.97 56.65 5.60
C PHE A 516 3.58 57.81 6.43
N PHE A 517 2.80 58.79 6.89
CA PHE A 517 3.34 60.03 7.48
C PHE A 517 3.42 60.08 9.02
N HIS A 518 3.03 59.03 9.74
CA HIS A 518 3.04 59.07 11.22
C HIS A 518 4.39 58.68 11.86
N ARG A 519 5.45 58.44 11.06
CA ARG A 519 6.77 58.00 11.54
C ARG A 519 7.86 59.09 11.56
N LEU A 520 7.53 60.35 11.26
CA LEU A 520 8.54 61.40 11.08
C LEU A 520 8.63 62.45 12.21
N PHE A 521 7.81 62.36 13.26
CA PHE A 521 7.89 63.30 14.39
C PHE A 521 7.83 62.56 15.72
N THR A 522 8.99 62.10 16.21
CA THR A 522 9.31 61.94 17.65
C THR A 522 10.74 61.43 17.81
N ARG A 523 11.71 62.34 17.79
CA ARG A 523 12.87 62.37 18.72
C ARG A 523 13.80 63.51 18.36
N GLY A 524 13.79 64.53 19.22
CA GLY A 524 14.67 65.68 19.14
C GLY A 524 16.08 65.40 19.68
N VAL A 525 17.05 65.92 18.93
CA VAL A 525 18.21 66.74 19.35
C VAL A 525 19.25 66.12 20.29
N ARG A 526 20.47 65.95 19.75
CA ARG A 526 21.71 66.48 20.35
C ARG A 526 22.63 66.99 19.24
N VAL A 527 22.98 68.28 19.32
CA VAL A 527 23.89 69.02 18.43
C VAL A 527 25.32 68.83 18.93
N LYS A 528 26.29 68.64 18.00
CA LYS A 528 27.57 69.39 17.99
C LYS A 528 28.37 69.18 16.71
N HIS A 529 28.75 70.34 16.15
CA HIS A 529 29.84 70.68 15.24
C HIS A 529 29.67 70.52 13.72
N VAL A 530 29.75 71.71 13.11
CA VAL A 530 29.70 72.08 11.70
C VAL A 530 31.13 72.17 11.19
N VAL A 531 31.42 71.59 10.03
CA VAL A 531 32.36 72.16 9.07
C VAL A 531 31.73 72.02 7.67
N ILE A 532 31.60 73.17 7.03
CA ILE A 532 31.05 73.41 5.70
C ILE A 532 32.16 73.16 4.67
N ILE A 533 31.90 72.35 3.64
CA ILE A 533 32.53 72.52 2.33
C ILE A 533 31.47 72.35 1.25
N THR A 534 31.12 73.48 0.65
CA THR A 534 30.44 73.66 -0.63
C THR A 534 31.29 73.09 -1.76
N ILE A 535 30.69 72.43 -2.75
CA ILE A 535 30.98 72.62 -4.18
C ILE A 535 29.78 72.13 -4.99
N THR A 536 29.15 73.09 -5.65
CA THR A 536 28.25 73.00 -6.80
C THR A 536 28.97 72.47 -8.04
N LEU A 537 28.36 71.53 -8.76
CA LEU A 537 27.83 71.71 -10.12
C LEU A 537 26.90 70.55 -10.48
#